data_AF-A0A530GE82-F1
#
_entry.id   AF-A0A530GE82-F1
#
_cell.length_a   1.000
_cell.length_b   1.000
_cell.length_c   1.000
_cell.angle_alpha   90.00
_cell.angle_beta   90.00
_cell.angle_gamma   90.00
#
_symmetry.space_group_name_H-M   'P 1'
#
loop_
_entity.id
_entity.type
_entity.pdbx_description
1 polymer ?
#
loop_
_entity_poly.entity_id
_entity_poly.type
_entity_poly.pdbx_seq_one_letter_code
_entity_poly.pdbx_strand_id
1 'polypeptide(L)'
;LCLENANLKVGVMCTIGPRRFTGLLTDFNRRQQGIQLQLVEGVPASLSQLLEAGEIDVAIMASSNSFPERFDVTPLYRERFVLAFPNGHRLG
;
A
#
# COMPACT_ATOMS: atom_id res chain seq x y z
N LEU A 1 -11.95 6.80 23.28
CA LEU A 1 -12.82 5.98 22.43
C LEU A 1 -11.94 4.91 21.80
N CYS A 2 -11.99 3.67 22.31
CA CYS A 2 -11.38 2.53 21.63
C CYS A 2 -12.48 1.88 20.79
N LEU A 3 -12.25 1.73 19.48
CA LEU A 3 -13.14 0.98 18.61
C LEU A 3 -13.02 -0.50 18.99
N GLU A 4 -14.14 -1.19 19.22
CA GLU A 4 -14.19 -2.63 19.44
C GLU A 4 -14.65 -3.31 18.14
N ASN A 5 -13.80 -4.15 17.55
CA ASN A 5 -14.07 -4.93 16.33
C ASN A 5 -14.24 -4.13 15.03
N ALA A 6 -13.55 -2.99 14.89
CA ALA A 6 -13.50 -2.29 13.60
C ALA A 6 -12.57 -3.02 12.62
N ASN A 7 -12.89 -2.99 11.34
CA ASN A 7 -12.06 -3.58 10.29
C ASN A 7 -11.51 -2.46 9.40
N LEU A 8 -10.23 -2.54 9.05
CA LEU A 8 -9.57 -1.64 8.11
C LEU A 8 -8.99 -2.46 6.96
N LYS A 9 -9.56 -2.29 5.76
CA LYS A 9 -9.16 -2.95 4.53
C LYS A 9 -8.17 -2.07 3.76
N VAL A 10 -6.95 -2.56 3.63
CA VAL A 10 -5.82 -1.87 3.00
C VAL A 10 -5.48 -2.55 1.67
N GLY A 11 -5.65 -1.83 0.57
CA GLY A 11 -5.14 -2.21 -0.73
C GLY A 11 -3.64 -1.94 -0.84
N VAL A 12 -2.86 -2.87 -1.35
CA VAL A 12 -1.42 -2.67 -1.58
C VAL A 12 -1.06 -3.11 -2.99
N MET A 13 -0.35 -2.25 -3.72
CA MET A 13 0.15 -2.59 -5.04
C MET A 13 1.15 -3.75 -4.95
N CYS A 14 0.96 -4.79 -5.75
CA CYS A 14 1.75 -6.04 -5.69
C CYS A 14 3.27 -5.86 -5.87
N THR A 15 3.73 -4.76 -6.48
CA THR A 15 5.17 -4.45 -6.61
C THR A 15 5.75 -3.74 -5.39
N ILE A 16 4.91 -3.25 -4.48
CA ILE A 16 5.34 -2.73 -3.17
C ILE A 16 5.54 -3.93 -2.26
N GLY A 17 6.77 -4.44 -2.24
CA GLY A 17 7.07 -5.65 -1.48
C GLY A 17 6.75 -5.53 0.03
N PRO A 18 6.35 -6.63 0.70
CA PRO A 18 5.89 -6.64 2.09
C PRO A 18 6.87 -6.03 3.09
N ARG A 19 8.17 -6.12 2.82
CA ARG A 19 9.21 -5.50 3.65
C ARG A 19 9.05 -3.98 3.80
N ARG A 20 8.37 -3.30 2.87
CA ARG A 20 8.15 -1.85 2.93
C ARG A 20 7.10 -1.42 3.96
N PHE A 21 6.12 -2.28 4.24
CA PHE A 21 4.97 -1.91 5.08
C PHE A 21 4.74 -2.86 6.27
N THR A 22 5.40 -4.01 6.35
CA THR A 22 5.33 -4.94 7.50
C THR A 22 5.62 -4.29 8.84
N GLY A 23 6.62 -3.40 8.91
CA GLY A 23 6.91 -2.63 10.12
C GLY A 23 5.76 -1.70 10.54
N LEU A 24 5.13 -1.04 9.56
CA LEU A 24 3.95 -0.20 9.79
C LEU A 24 2.77 -1.02 10.31
N LEU A 25 2.47 -2.16 9.69
CA LEU A 25 1.38 -3.05 10.12
C LEU A 25 1.61 -3.55 11.55
N THR A 26 2.85 -3.92 11.87
CA THR A 26 3.22 -4.38 13.22
C THR A 26 3.01 -3.28 14.26
N ASP A 27 3.46 -2.05 13.97
CA ASP A 27 3.29 -0.92 14.88
C ASP A 27 1.82 -0.52 15.02
N PHE A 28 1.05 -0.54 13.92
CA PHE A 28 -0.38 -0.26 13.94
C PHE A 28 -1.13 -1.28 14.80
N ASN A 29 -0.92 -2.57 14.56
CA ASN A 29 -1.59 -3.63 15.31
C ASN A 29 -1.30 -3.54 16.82
N ARG A 30 -0.04 -3.24 17.18
CA ARG A 30 0.36 -3.03 18.57
C ARG A 30 -0.36 -1.85 19.23
N ARG A 31 -0.55 -0.74 18.52
CA ARG A 31 -1.19 0.48 19.02
C ARG A 31 -2.71 0.43 19.00
N GLN A 32 -3.30 -0.33 18.06
CA GLN A 32 -4.73 -0.36 17.76
C GLN A 32 -5.28 -1.78 17.87
N GLN A 33 -5.29 -2.34 19.08
CA GLN A 33 -5.68 -3.74 19.32
C GLN A 33 -7.15 -4.06 19.00
N GLY A 34 -8.01 -3.05 18.89
CA GLY A 34 -9.43 -3.21 18.54
C GLY A 34 -9.73 -3.14 17.04
N ILE A 35 -8.71 -2.97 16.19
CA ILE A 35 -8.85 -2.86 14.73
C ILE A 35 -8.22 -4.08 14.05
N GLN A 36 -9.02 -4.85 13.33
CA GLN A 36 -8.53 -5.89 12.45
C GLN A 36 -8.05 -5.29 11.14
N LEU A 37 -6.83 -5.63 10.72
CA LEU A 37 -6.30 -5.24 9.41
C LEU A 37 -6.58 -6.36 8.39
N GLN A 38 -7.12 -5.99 7.24
CA GLN A 38 -7.24 -6.86 6.07
C GLN A 38 -6.42 -6.29 4.92
N LEU A 39 -5.67 -7.14 4.22
CA LEU A 39 -4.83 -6.74 3.10
C LEU A 39 -5.38 -7.32 1.80
N VAL A 40 -5.43 -6.49 0.77
CA VAL A 40 -5.77 -6.90 -0.60
C VAL A 40 -4.62 -6.47 -1.50
N GLU A 41 -4.02 -7.41 -2.21
CA GLU A 41 -3.01 -7.08 -3.22
C GLU A 41 -3.63 -6.85 -4.59
N GLY A 42 -3.10 -5.89 -5.35
CA GLY A 42 -3.63 -5.60 -6.68
C GLY A 42 -2.72 -4.75 -7.55
N VAL A 43 -3.23 -4.38 -8.72
CA VAL A 43 -2.62 -3.39 -9.62
C VAL A 43 -3.32 -2.04 -9.42
N PRO A 44 -2.69 -0.89 -9.78
CA PRO A 44 -3.27 0.43 -9.50
C PRO A 44 -4.72 0.61 -10.00
N ALA A 45 -5.03 0.09 -11.19
CA ALA A 45 -6.38 0.18 -11.76
C ALA A 45 -7.44 -0.55 -10.92
N SER A 46 -7.15 -1.78 -10.48
CA SER A 46 -8.09 -2.56 -9.66
C SER A 46 -8.22 -1.98 -8.26
N LEU A 47 -7.12 -1.52 -7.66
CA LEU A 47 -7.14 -0.87 -6.35
C LEU A 47 -7.93 0.45 -6.39
N SER A 48 -7.80 1.21 -7.48
CA SER A 48 -8.61 2.41 -7.70
C SER A 48 -10.10 2.07 -7.75
N GLN A 49 -10.49 1.04 -8.52
CA GLN A 49 -11.88 0.57 -8.58
C GLN A 49 -12.42 0.14 -7.21
N LEU A 50 -11.63 -0.61 -6.43
CA LEU A 50 -12.03 -1.03 -5.08
C LEU A 50 -12.19 0.16 -4.13
N LEU A 51 -11.32 1.18 -4.24
CA LEU A 51 -11.45 2.43 -3.47
C LEU A 51 -12.74 3.18 -3.82
N GLU A 52 -13.08 3.35 -5.10
CA GLU A 52 -14.32 4.06 -5.48
C GLU A 52 -15.58 3.27 -5.09
N ALA A 53 -15.51 1.95 -5.09
CA ALA A 53 -16.60 1.09 -4.64
C ALA A 53 -16.75 1.02 -3.11
N GLY A 54 -15.78 1.55 -2.35
CA GLY A 54 -15.75 1.44 -0.88
C GLY A 54 -15.42 0.03 -0.38
N GLU A 55 -14.86 -0.82 -1.25
CA GLU A 55 -14.48 -2.20 -0.90
C GLU A 55 -13.15 -2.26 -0.15
N ILE A 56 -12.31 -1.23 -0.30
CA ILE A 56 -11.13 -0.97 0.54
C ILE A 56 -11.17 0.46 1.05
N ASP A 57 -10.57 0.70 2.21
CA ASP A 57 -10.61 2.00 2.89
C ASP A 57 -9.44 2.90 2.46
N VAL A 58 -8.31 2.29 2.10
CA VAL A 58 -7.09 2.99 1.68
C VAL A 58 -6.31 2.12 0.69
N ALA A 59 -5.62 2.74 -0.27
CA ALA A 59 -4.68 2.04 -1.14
C ALA A 59 -3.27 2.64 -1.04
N ILE A 60 -2.28 1.77 -0.87
CA ILE A 60 -0.86 2.08 -1.02
C ILE A 60 -0.45 1.65 -2.42
N MET A 61 -0.31 2.62 -3.33
CA MET A 61 0.01 2.36 -4.73
C MET A 61 0.85 3.47 -5.34
N ALA A 62 1.46 3.16 -6.48
CA ALA A 62 2.15 4.13 -7.32
C ALA A 62 1.47 4.18 -8.69
N SER A 63 1.54 5.33 -9.34
CA SER A 63 1.03 5.55 -10.68
C SER A 63 2.02 6.42 -11.45
N SER A 64 2.23 6.10 -12.74
CA SER A 64 2.97 6.99 -13.66
C SER A 64 2.13 8.19 -14.09
N ASN A 65 0.81 8.09 -13.95
CA ASN A 65 -0.15 9.13 -14.22
C ASN A 65 -0.58 9.80 -12.91
N SER A 66 -1.24 10.95 -12.98
CA SER A 66 -1.91 11.51 -11.81
C SER A 66 -3.01 10.56 -11.30
N PHE A 67 -3.25 10.60 -9.99
CA PHE A 67 -4.41 9.95 -9.39
C PHE A 67 -5.68 10.79 -9.66
N PRO A 68 -6.88 10.17 -9.66
CA PRO A 68 -8.15 10.90 -9.73
C PRO A 68 -8.26 11.97 -8.63
N GLU A 69 -8.77 13.17 -8.97
CA GLU A 69 -8.90 14.30 -8.03
C GLU A 69 -9.78 14.01 -6.81
N ARG A 70 -10.72 13.06 -6.94
CA ARG A 70 -11.59 12.64 -5.83
C ARG A 70 -10.86 11.81 -4.76
N PHE A 71 -9.63 11.40 -5.01
CA PHE A 71 -8.80 10.73 -4.02
C PHE A 71 -7.97 11.75 -3.26
N ASP A 72 -7.99 11.64 -1.94
CA ASP A 72 -6.98 12.28 -1.12
C ASP A 72 -5.69 11.46 -1.20
N VAL A 73 -4.60 12.11 -1.62
CA VAL A 73 -3.33 11.45 -1.91
C VAL A 73 -2.23 12.04 -1.05
N THR A 74 -1.67 11.21 -0.19
CA THR A 74 -0.50 11.56 0.62
C THR A 74 0.75 10.85 0.10
N PRO A 75 1.82 11.57 -0.27
CA PRO A 75 3.06 10.95 -0.72
C PRO A 75 3.77 10.26 0.46
N LEU A 76 4.03 8.96 0.33
CA LEU A 76 4.70 8.17 1.38
C LEU A 76 6.23 8.13 1.18
N TYR A 77 6.67 7.93 -0.05
CA TYR A 77 8.08 7.89 -0.43
C TYR A 77 8.23 8.03 -1.95
N ARG A 78 9.47 8.21 -2.42
CA ARG A 78 9.83 8.09 -3.84
C ARG A 78 10.64 6.82 -4.06
N GLU A 79 10.23 6.01 -5.03
CA GLU A 79 11.00 4.85 -5.47
C GLU A 79 11.98 5.25 -6.58
N ARG A 80 13.22 4.78 -6.49
CA ARG A 80 14.23 5.00 -7.53
C ARG A 80 14.14 3.86 -8.54
N PHE A 81 13.91 4.21 -9.80
CA PHE A 81 14.11 3.28 -10.91
C PHE A 81 15.61 3.03 -11.09
N VAL A 82 16.01 1.76 -11.02
CA VAL A 82 17.40 1.33 -11.12
C VAL A 82 17.52 0.14 -12.06
N LEU A 83 18.70 -0.06 -12.64
CA LEU A 83 19.03 -1.26 -13.38
C LEU A 83 19.58 -2.31 -12.40
N ALA A 84 19.03 -3.52 -12.47
CA ALA A 84 19.51 -4.65 -11.70
C ALA A 84 20.37 -5.54 -12.61
N PHE A 85 21.57 -5.89 -12.15
CA PHE A 85 22.44 -6.83 -12.82
C PHE A 85 22.71 -8.05 -11.94
N PRO A 86 23.00 -9.23 -12.54
CA PRO A 86 23.58 -10.34 -11.78
C PRO A 86 24.91 -9.93 -11.13
N ASN A 87 25.27 -10.59 -10.02
CA ASN A 87 26.57 -10.38 -9.39
C ASN A 87 27.72 -10.64 -10.38
N GLY A 88 28.66 -9.70 -10.49
CA GLY A 88 29.82 -9.81 -11.39
C GLY A 88 29.56 -9.40 -12.84
N HIS A 89 28.40 -8.85 -13.17
CA HIS A 89 28.12 -8.32 -14.50
C HIS A 89 28.96 -7.06 -14.77
N ARG A 90 29.57 -6.92 -15.96
CA ARG A 90 30.49 -5.81 -16.32
C ARG A 90 29.89 -4.39 -16.17
N LEU A 91 28.56 -4.28 -16.17
CA LEU A 91 27.84 -3.00 -16.02
C LEU A 91 27.32 -2.75 -14.60
N GLY A 92 27.45 -3.74 -13.70
CA GLY A 92 27.02 -3.66 -12.30
C GLY A 92 28.19 -3.42 -11.34
#